data_AF-A0AAJ2G243-F1
#
_entry.id   AF-A0AAJ2G243-F1
#
_cell.length_a   1.000
_cell.length_b   1.000
_cell.length_c   1.000
_cell.angle_alpha   90.00
_cell.angle_beta   90.00
_cell.angle_gamma   90.00
#
_symmetry.space_group_name_H-M   'P 1'
#
loop_
_entity.id
_entity.type
_entity.pdbx_description
1 polymer ?
#
loop_
_entity_poly.entity_id
_entity_poly.type
_entity_poly.pdbx_seq_one_letter_code
_entity_poly.pdbx_strand_id
1 'polypeptide(L)' 'MKTYRVKAVRETEEALVFEILQNLQRKGTIVFEEEQIEPKPKATTPATEEQVQEIIDEAELMPYYSEQEAKKILHL' A
#
# COMPACT_ATOMS: atom_id res chain seq x y z
N MET A 1 30.59 8.60 -4.26
CA MET A 1 30.05 8.70 -2.87
C MET A 1 29.32 7.40 -2.55
N LYS A 2 29.26 6.98 -1.28
CA LYS A 2 28.53 5.79 -0.86
C LYS A 2 27.26 6.23 -0.13
N THR A 3 26.12 5.69 -0.51
CA THR A 3 24.84 5.93 0.14
C THR A 3 24.51 4.74 1.03
N TYR A 4 24.13 4.99 2.27
CA TYR A 4 23.78 3.94 3.24
C TYR A 4 22.29 4.07 3.57
N ARG A 5 21.59 2.94 3.57
CA ARG A 5 20.21 2.85 4.05
C ARG A 5 20.21 2.29 5.45
N VAL A 6 19.70 3.06 6.41
CA VAL A 6 19.50 2.63 7.80
C VAL A 6 18.06 2.20 7.96
N LYS A 7 17.82 1.04 8.58
CA LYS A 7 16.49 0.57 8.95
C LYS A 7 16.45 0.31 10.45
N ALA A 8 15.48 0.89 11.14
CA ALA A 8 15.19 0.51 12.52
C ALA A 8 14.61 -0.91 12.51
N VAL A 9 15.22 -1.81 13.28
CA VAL A 9 14.79 -3.22 13.38
C VAL A 9 13.68 -3.39 14.43
N ARG A 10 13.54 -2.41 15.34
CA ARG A 10 12.57 -2.40 16.42
C ARG A 10 11.87 -1.05 16.45
N GLU A 11 10.55 -1.07 16.46
CA GLU A 11 9.71 0.14 16.55
C GLU A 11 9.96 0.92 17.84
N THR A 12 10.21 0.23 18.95
CA THR A 12 10.48 0.88 20.25
C THR A 12 11.76 1.72 20.27
N GLU A 13 12.69 1.47 19.35
CA GLU A 13 13.96 2.20 19.26
C GLU A 13 13.96 3.24 18.13
N GLU A 14 12.88 3.35 17.36
CA GLU A 14 12.78 4.27 16.22
C GLU A 14 12.93 5.73 16.64
N ALA A 15 12.28 6.13 17.74
CA ALA A 15 12.38 7.48 18.30
C ALA A 15 13.83 7.84 18.71
N LEU A 16 14.55 6.90 19.31
CA LEU A 16 15.94 7.10 19.73
C LEU A 16 16.86 7.24 18.50
N VAL A 17 16.67 6.37 17.50
CA VAL A 17 17.41 6.43 16.24
C VAL A 17 17.18 7.78 15.55
N PHE A 18 15.93 8.26 15.54
CA PHE A 18 15.58 9.55 14.97
C PHE A 18 16.27 10.72 15.70
N GLU A 19 16.26 10.74 17.03
CA GLU A 19 16.97 11.76 17.81
C GLU A 19 18.48 11.77 17.54
N ILE A 20 19.10 10.61 17.40
CA ILE A 20 20.53 10.50 17.07
C ILE A 20 20.81 11.08 15.67
N LEU A 21 19.99 10.72 14.68
CA LEU A 21 20.13 11.21 13.30
C LEU A 21 19.95 12.72 13.21
N GLN A 22 18.94 13.28 13.91
CA GLN A 22 18.77 14.73 14.00
C GLN A 22 19.98 15.43 14.63
N ASN A 23 20.56 14.84 15.69
CA ASN A 23 21.75 15.40 16.31
C ASN A 23 22.98 15.37 15.39
N LEU A 24 23.16 14.29 14.62
CA LEU A 24 24.23 14.20 13.62
C LEU A 24 24.05 15.21 12.48
N GLN A 25 22.80 15.45 12.07
CA GLN A 25 22.46 16.47 11.08
C GLN A 25 22.76 17.88 11.61
N ARG A 26 22.35 18.19 12.85
CA ARG A 26 22.65 19.50 13.50
C ARG A 26 24.13 19.78 13.61
N LYS A 27 24.95 18.74 13.79
CA LYS A 27 26.42 18.83 13.81
C LYS A 27 27.04 18.95 12.40
N GLY A 28 26.25 18.86 11.34
CA GLY A 28 26.72 18.89 9.95
C GLY A 28 27.49 17.64 9.53
N THR A 29 27.33 16.52 10.27
CA THR A 29 28.05 15.27 9.97
C THR A 29 27.34 14.46 8.87
N ILE A 30 26.01 14.53 8.82
CA ILE A 30 25.20 13.83 7.84
C ILE A 30 24.13 14.76 7.25
N VAL A 31 23.67 14.43 6.06
CA VAL A 31 22.40 14.93 5.52
C VAL A 31 21.36 13.86 5.82
N PHE A 32 20.30 14.23 6.53
CA PHE A 32 19.19 13.35 6.86
C PHE A 32 17.98 13.74 6.01
N GLU A 33 17.57 12.84 5.12
CA GLU A 33 16.40 12.98 4.26
C GLU A 33 15.44 11.84 4.63
N GLU A 34 14.23 12.21 5.04
CA GLU A 34 13.17 11.26 5.31
C GLU A 34 12.53 10.86 3.97
N GLU A 35 12.85 9.66 3.48
CA GLU A 35 12.09 9.06 2.38
C GLU A 35 10.68 8.74 2.92
N GLN A 36 9.75 9.69 2.76
CA GLN A 36 8.33 9.36 2.86
C GLN A 36 8.00 8.39 1.74
N ILE A 37 8.02 7.10 2.07
CA ILE A 37 7.32 6.08 1.30
C ILE A 37 5.84 6.30 1.59
N GLU A 38 5.27 7.42 1.14
CA GLU A 38 3.83 7.48 1.01
C GLU A 38 3.46 6.39 0.00
N PRO A 39 2.62 5.41 0.33
CA PRO A 39 1.81 4.83 -0.71
C PRO A 39 0.91 5.98 -1.16
N LYS A 40 1.34 6.78 -2.15
CA LYS A 40 0.42 7.68 -2.84
C LYS A 40 -0.79 6.81 -3.15
N PRO A 41 -1.98 7.05 -2.57
CA PRO A 41 -3.16 6.41 -3.08
C PRO A 41 -3.21 6.91 -4.52
N LYS A 42 -3.02 6.01 -5.49
CA LYS A 42 -3.28 6.33 -6.89
C LYS A 42 -4.70 6.87 -6.86
N ALA A 43 -4.85 8.16 -7.11
CA ALA A 43 -6.17 8.78 -7.24
C ALA A 43 -6.90 7.87 -8.23
N THR A 44 -7.94 7.19 -7.75
CA THR A 44 -8.67 6.21 -8.54
C THR A 44 -9.27 7.00 -9.69
N THR A 45 -8.72 6.82 -10.89
CA THR A 45 -9.34 7.37 -12.09
C THR A 45 -10.75 6.82 -12.14
N PRO A 46 -11.80 7.66 -12.24
CA PRO A 46 -13.15 7.16 -12.43
C PRO A 46 -13.16 6.24 -13.66
N ALA A 47 -13.87 5.12 -13.56
CA ALA A 47 -14.02 4.16 -14.65
C ALA A 47 -14.58 4.87 -15.90
N THR A 48 -14.12 4.48 -17.08
CA THR A 48 -14.67 5.00 -18.34
C THR A 48 -16.11 4.53 -18.52
N GLU A 49 -16.90 5.23 -19.33
CA GLU A 49 -18.30 4.84 -19.60
C GLU A 49 -18.41 3.39 -20.12
N GLU A 50 -17.45 2.95 -20.94
CA GLU A 50 -17.35 1.57 -21.41
C GLU A 50 -17.12 0.58 -20.26
N GLN A 51 -16.19 0.88 -19.33
CA GLN A 51 -15.93 0.03 -18.17
C GLN A 51 -17.13 -0.04 -17.22
N VAL A 52 -17.88 1.06 -17.09
CA VAL A 52 -19.11 1.09 -16.29
C VAL A 52 -20.18 0.19 -16.92
N GLN A 53 -20.31 0.22 -18.26
CA GLN A 53 -21.28 -0.63 -18.95
C GLN A 53 -20.90 -2.12 -18.87
N GLU A 54 -19.63 -2.48 -19.01
CA GLU A 54 -19.15 -3.86 -18.85
C GLU A 54 -19.44 -4.38 -17.43
N ILE A 55 -19.23 -3.58 -16.39
CA ILE A 55 -19.54 -3.95 -15.00
C ILE A 55 -21.04 -4.19 -14.82
N ILE A 56 -21.90 -3.38 -15.45
CA ILE A 56 -23.35 -3.55 -15.40
C ILE A 56 -23.75 -4.86 -16.11
N ASP A 57 -23.23 -5.09 -17.31
CA ASP A 57 -23.53 -6.29 -18.10
C ASP A 57 -23.04 -7.58 -17.40
N GLU A 58 -21.88 -7.54 -16.76
CA GLU A 58 -21.35 -8.64 -15.94
C GLU A 58 -22.16 -8.86 -14.65
N ALA A 59 -22.69 -7.81 -14.04
CA ALA A 59 -23.55 -7.92 -12.85
C ALA A 59 -24.95 -8.45 -13.20
N GLU A 60 -25.46 -8.13 -14.39
CA GLU A 60 -26.70 -8.68 -14.94
C GLU A 60 -26.55 -10.13 -15.40
N LEU A 61 -25.32 -10.56 -15.71
CA LEU A 61 -24.95 -11.96 -15.80
C LEU A 61 -25.07 -12.60 -14.40
N MET A 62 -26.30 -12.96 -14.04
CA MET A 62 -26.58 -13.68 -12.81
C MET A 62 -25.63 -14.87 -12.65
N PRO A 63 -25.22 -15.19 -11.41
CA PRO A 63 -24.32 -16.31 -11.17
C PRO A 63 -24.86 -17.57 -11.83
N TYR A 64 -24.01 -18.21 -12.65
CA TYR A 64 -24.34 -19.43 -13.40
C TYR A 64 -24.80 -20.59 -12.51
N TYR A 65 -24.53 -20.51 -11.21
CA TYR A 65 -24.93 -21.46 -10.19
C TYR A 65 -25.75 -20.76 -9.12
N SER A 66 -26.84 -21.40 -8.70
CA SER A 66 -27.57 -20.98 -7.50
C SER A 66 -26.68 -21.09 -6.26
N GLU A 67 -27.01 -20.34 -5.19
CA GLU A 67 -26.24 -20.37 -3.94
C GLU A 67 -26.07 -21.80 -3.37
N GLN A 68 -27.08 -22.65 -3.56
CA GLN A 68 -27.06 -24.06 -3.15
C GLN A 68 -26.07 -24.89 -3.97
N GLU A 69 -26.01 -24.66 -5.29
CA GLU A 69 -25.06 -25.35 -6.18
C GLU A 69 -23.63 -24.90 -5.92
N ALA A 70 -23.42 -23.60 -5.67
CA ALA A 70 -22.11 -23.05 -5.32
C ALA A 70 -21.57 -23.65 -4.01
N LYS A 71 -22.40 -23.75 -2.97
CA LYS A 71 -22.02 -24.40 -1.69
C LYS A 71 -21.69 -25.88 -1.88
N LYS A 72 -22.45 -26.58 -2.71
CA LYS A 72 -22.20 -27.99 -3.04
C LYS A 72 -20.88 -28.21 -3.78
N ILE A 73 -20.51 -27.31 -4.69
CA ILE A 73 -19.21 -27.34 -5.39
C ILE A 73 -18.07 -27.03 -4.40
N LEU A 74 -18.28 -26.05 -3.51
CA LEU A 74 -17.28 -25.61 -2.54
C LEU A 74 -17.18 -26.51 -1.29
N HIS A 75 -17.98 -27.59 -1.20
CA HIS A 75 -18.05 -28.48 -0.04
C HIS A 75 -18.25 -27.74 1.30
N LEU A 76 -19.04 -26.67 1.27
CA LEU A 76 -19.49 -25.88 2.43
C LEU A 76 -20.89 -26.35 2.86
#